data_AF-R4K5I4-F1
#
_entry.id   AF-R4K5I4-F1
#
_cell.length_a   1.000
_cell.length_b   1.000
_cell.length_c   1.000
_cell.angle_alpha   90.00
_cell.angle_beta   90.00
_cell.angle_gamma   90.00
#
_symmetry.space_group_name_H-M   'P 1'
#
loop_
_entity.id
_entity.type
_entity.pdbx_description
1 polymer ?
#
loop_
_entity_poly.entity_id
_entity_poly.type
_entity_poly.pdbx_seq_one_letter_code
_entity_poly.pdbx_strand_id
1 'polypeptide(L)'
;MQTKDAIREFFYELIIQNYTERTVRGYKGNIARFNAFIEKEFEITELEEISKPHIKKYIFFLQQKGLTSVYINTILKNLRSLFKYRSNEGYCSNIAEKVGWLKEKKTVIQTFTDAEVKKIITNFTLIDNDDIISNITDGAFRTYTLIKSMCYGDKNTCYPSQKYLAKKLNKNIRTIQRYLIELVQAKMIKIKRKGSISNVYTVMSKVTSTVGNAVKKAKKAYDNHFKKKKDSADIKKTKFNDYEQRNYNYENLEQMLLGEMEYDVTKLLE
;
A
#
# COMPACT_ATOMS: atom_id res chain seq x y z
N MET A 1 -27.72 -36.28 -10.15
CA MET A 1 -27.60 -36.11 -8.69
C MET A 1 -28.02 -34.68 -8.33
N GLN A 2 -28.78 -34.45 -7.26
CA GLN A 2 -29.24 -33.09 -6.96
C GLN A 2 -28.08 -32.09 -6.80
N THR A 3 -28.19 -30.96 -7.48
CA THR A 3 -27.14 -29.93 -7.52
C THR A 3 -26.77 -29.41 -6.12
N LYS A 4 -27.74 -29.35 -5.21
CA LYS A 4 -27.51 -28.88 -3.83
C LYS A 4 -26.59 -29.82 -3.04
N ASP A 5 -26.73 -31.13 -3.23
CA ASP A 5 -25.85 -32.11 -2.60
C ASP A 5 -24.46 -32.11 -3.24
N ALA A 6 -24.39 -31.95 -4.57
CA ALA A 6 -23.12 -31.80 -5.30
C ALA A 6 -22.27 -30.65 -4.76
N ILE A 7 -22.94 -29.53 -4.51
CA ILE A 7 -22.33 -28.31 -4.01
C ILE A 7 -21.87 -28.50 -2.56
N ARG A 8 -22.65 -29.22 -1.73
CA ARG A 8 -22.30 -29.49 -0.33
C ARG A 8 -21.05 -30.38 -0.24
N GLU A 9 -21.01 -31.48 -0.99
CA GLU A 9 -19.84 -32.37 -1.07
C GLU A 9 -18.60 -31.62 -1.52
N PHE A 10 -18.72 -30.82 -2.59
CA PHE A 10 -17.62 -30.00 -3.07
C PHE A 10 -17.06 -29.05 -2.01
N PHE A 11 -17.89 -28.50 -1.12
CA PHE A 11 -17.39 -27.66 -0.04
C PHE A 11 -16.65 -28.43 1.04
N TYR A 12 -17.02 -29.67 1.32
CA TYR A 12 -16.23 -30.54 2.20
C TYR A 12 -14.86 -30.81 1.58
N GLU A 13 -14.81 -31.08 0.27
CA GLU A 13 -13.53 -31.26 -0.44
C GLU A 13 -12.64 -30.02 -0.33
N LEU A 14 -13.18 -28.82 -0.52
CA LEU A 14 -12.40 -27.58 -0.33
C LEU A 14 -11.86 -27.43 1.09
N ILE A 15 -12.62 -27.83 2.11
CA ILE A 15 -12.19 -27.79 3.51
C ILE A 15 -11.07 -28.80 3.75
N ILE A 16 -11.21 -30.03 3.23
CA ILE A 16 -10.19 -31.09 3.30
C ILE A 16 -8.88 -30.63 2.62
N GLN A 17 -8.98 -29.89 1.52
CA GLN A 17 -7.85 -29.28 0.83
C GLN A 17 -7.25 -28.04 1.54
N ASN A 18 -7.67 -27.73 2.78
CA ASN A 18 -7.17 -26.61 3.59
C ASN A 18 -7.40 -25.22 2.98
N TYR A 19 -8.50 -25.02 2.24
CA TYR A 19 -8.89 -23.68 1.82
C TYR A 19 -9.34 -22.83 3.02
N THR A 20 -8.94 -21.56 3.05
CA THR A 20 -9.40 -20.62 4.10
C THR A 20 -10.92 -20.45 4.07
N GLU A 21 -11.53 -20.19 5.22
CA GLU A 21 -12.98 -19.91 5.32
C GLU A 21 -13.42 -18.79 4.39
N ARG A 22 -12.59 -17.75 4.22
CA ARG A 22 -12.86 -16.63 3.32
C ARG A 22 -12.95 -17.10 1.87
N THR A 23 -12.06 -18.01 1.46
CA THR A 23 -12.07 -18.57 0.10
C THR A 23 -13.30 -19.45 -0.10
N VAL A 24 -13.60 -20.37 0.82
CA VAL A 24 -14.78 -21.25 0.75
C VAL A 24 -16.07 -20.43 0.68
N ARG A 25 -16.17 -19.34 1.45
CA ARG A 25 -17.29 -18.40 1.39
C ARG A 25 -17.46 -17.77 0.01
N GLY A 26 -16.36 -17.44 -0.66
CA GLY A 26 -16.36 -16.93 -2.03
C GLY A 26 -16.88 -17.96 -3.05
N TYR A 27 -16.44 -19.22 -2.94
CA TYR A 27 -16.98 -20.32 -3.73
C TYR A 27 -18.48 -20.49 -3.50
N LYS A 28 -18.91 -20.57 -2.23
CA LYS A 28 -20.32 -20.72 -1.85
C LYS A 28 -21.21 -19.64 -2.43
N GLY A 29 -20.83 -18.37 -2.28
CA GLY A 29 -21.62 -17.27 -2.83
C GLY A 29 -21.71 -17.29 -4.35
N ASN A 30 -20.62 -17.60 -5.06
CA ASN A 30 -20.60 -17.59 -6.52
C ASN A 30 -21.38 -18.77 -7.11
N ILE A 31 -21.20 -19.97 -6.55
CA ILE A 31 -21.88 -21.19 -7.01
C ILE A 31 -23.36 -21.14 -6.66
N ALA A 32 -23.76 -20.67 -5.48
CA ALA A 32 -25.17 -20.54 -5.11
C ALA A 32 -25.93 -19.58 -6.05
N ARG A 33 -25.32 -18.46 -6.44
CA ARG A 33 -25.93 -17.52 -7.42
C ARG A 33 -26.06 -18.13 -8.81
N PHE A 34 -25.07 -18.92 -9.23
CA PHE A 34 -25.17 -19.67 -10.48
C PHE A 34 -26.30 -20.70 -10.42
N ASN A 35 -26.36 -21.50 -9.36
CA ASN A 35 -27.40 -22.51 -9.20
C ASN A 35 -28.80 -21.88 -9.18
N ALA A 36 -28.98 -20.77 -8.44
CA ALA A 36 -30.25 -20.05 -8.40
C ALA A 36 -30.66 -19.49 -9.78
N PHE A 37 -29.68 -19.09 -10.61
CA PHE A 37 -29.96 -18.68 -11.99
C PHE A 37 -30.38 -19.86 -12.87
N ILE A 38 -29.71 -21.00 -12.73
CA ILE A 38 -30.00 -22.20 -13.51
C ILE A 38 -31.38 -22.78 -13.15
N GLU A 39 -31.67 -22.92 -11.86
CA GLU A 39 -32.97 -23.38 -11.35
C GLU A 39 -34.10 -22.45 -11.85
N LYS A 40 -33.88 -21.13 -11.83
CA LYS A 40 -34.91 -20.15 -12.23
C LYS A 40 -35.16 -20.09 -13.73
N GLU A 41 -34.11 -20.11 -14.55
CA GLU A 41 -34.22 -19.84 -15.99
C GLU A 41 -34.37 -21.12 -16.84
N PHE A 42 -33.96 -22.27 -16.33
CA PHE A 42 -33.97 -23.54 -17.07
C PHE A 42 -34.66 -24.69 -16.32
N GLU A 43 -35.08 -24.48 -15.07
CA GLU A 43 -35.70 -25.51 -14.23
C GLU A 43 -34.81 -26.76 -14.01
N ILE A 44 -33.51 -26.62 -14.26
CA ILE A 44 -32.52 -27.68 -14.09
C ILE A 44 -32.14 -27.76 -12.62
N THR A 45 -32.28 -28.96 -12.05
CA THR A 45 -31.92 -29.27 -10.65
C THR A 45 -30.80 -30.30 -10.54
N GLU A 46 -30.47 -30.97 -11.63
CA GLU A 46 -29.38 -31.94 -11.77
C GLU A 46 -28.15 -31.26 -12.38
N LEU A 47 -26.96 -31.50 -11.83
CA LEU A 47 -25.73 -30.85 -12.31
C LEU A 47 -25.32 -31.39 -13.70
N GLU A 48 -25.70 -32.63 -14.00
CA GLU A 48 -25.39 -33.38 -15.22
C GLU A 48 -26.09 -32.80 -16.46
N GLU A 49 -27.25 -32.15 -16.27
CA GLU A 49 -28.01 -31.46 -17.32
C GLU A 49 -27.40 -30.10 -17.70
N ILE A 50 -26.43 -29.61 -16.91
CA ILE A 50 -25.82 -28.29 -17.14
C ILE A 50 -24.86 -28.36 -18.33
N SER A 51 -25.29 -27.82 -19.46
CA SER A 51 -24.53 -27.73 -20.69
C SER A 51 -23.70 -26.44 -20.81
N LYS A 52 -22.74 -26.42 -21.76
CA LYS A 52 -21.91 -25.25 -22.09
C LYS A 52 -22.76 -24.00 -22.43
N PRO A 53 -23.85 -24.10 -23.21
CA PRO A 53 -24.80 -23.01 -23.42
C PRO A 53 -25.32 -22.36 -22.14
N HIS A 54 -25.59 -23.11 -21.07
CA HIS A 54 -26.13 -22.58 -19.82
C HIS A 54 -25.11 -21.67 -19.11
N ILE A 55 -23.84 -22.10 -19.04
CA ILE A 55 -22.75 -21.28 -18.47
C ILE A 55 -22.53 -20.01 -19.31
N LYS A 56 -22.60 -20.10 -20.65
CA LYS A 56 -22.51 -18.93 -21.52
C LYS A 56 -23.66 -17.95 -21.32
N LYS A 57 -24.90 -18.44 -21.19
CA LYS A 57 -26.07 -17.61 -20.88
C LYS A 57 -25.92 -16.91 -19.52
N TYR A 58 -25.39 -17.60 -18.51
CA TYR A 58 -25.11 -16.97 -17.22
C TYR A 58 -24.03 -15.88 -17.31
N ILE A 59 -22.94 -16.12 -18.05
CA ILE A 59 -21.92 -15.10 -18.30
C ILE A 59 -22.53 -13.86 -18.99
N PHE A 60 -23.36 -14.07 -20.01
CA PHE A 60 -24.06 -12.98 -20.69
C PHE A 60 -24.96 -12.19 -19.74
N PHE A 61 -25.73 -12.88 -18.89
CA PHE A 61 -26.53 -12.25 -17.85
C PHE A 61 -25.70 -11.39 -16.88
N LEU A 62 -24.52 -11.86 -16.47
CA LEU A 62 -23.61 -11.09 -15.61
C LEU A 62 -23.04 -9.86 -16.33
N GLN A 63 -22.78 -9.95 -17.64
CA GLN A 63 -22.38 -8.80 -18.46
C GLN A 63 -23.49 -7.76 -18.58
N GLN A 64 -24.74 -8.18 -18.76
CA GLN A 64 -25.90 -7.29 -18.80
C GLN A 64 -26.12 -6.55 -17.47
N LYS A 65 -25.70 -7.14 -16.35
CA LYS A 65 -25.67 -6.50 -15.04
C LYS A 65 -24.52 -5.51 -14.83
N GLY A 66 -23.64 -5.33 -15.82
CA GLY A 66 -22.51 -4.41 -15.73
C GLY A 66 -21.35 -4.91 -14.86
N LEU A 67 -21.28 -6.22 -14.58
CA LEU A 67 -20.19 -6.78 -13.79
C LEU A 67 -18.88 -6.82 -14.60
N THR A 68 -17.75 -6.60 -13.91
CA THR A 68 -16.44 -6.55 -14.54
C THR A 68 -16.00 -7.93 -15.06
N SER A 69 -15.26 -7.96 -16.17
CA SER A 69 -14.71 -9.19 -16.75
C SER A 69 -13.87 -9.99 -15.73
N VAL A 70 -13.13 -9.30 -14.85
CA VAL A 70 -12.31 -9.89 -13.78
C VAL A 70 -13.19 -10.63 -12.77
N TYR A 71 -14.31 -10.02 -12.36
CA TYR A 71 -15.24 -10.66 -11.43
C TYR A 71 -15.95 -11.86 -12.06
N ILE A 72 -16.36 -11.73 -13.33
CA ILE A 72 -16.98 -12.83 -14.08
C ILE A 72 -15.99 -13.99 -14.25
N ASN A 73 -14.73 -13.72 -14.56
CA ASN A 73 -13.69 -14.74 -14.63
C ASN A 73 -13.46 -15.41 -13.25
N THR A 74 -13.59 -14.67 -12.15
CA THR A 74 -13.54 -15.27 -10.79
C THR A 74 -14.70 -16.26 -10.58
N ILE A 75 -15.91 -15.92 -11.04
CA ILE A 75 -17.05 -16.85 -11.00
C ILE A 75 -16.77 -18.08 -11.87
N LEU A 76 -16.29 -17.88 -13.11
CA LEU A 76 -15.98 -18.97 -14.03
C LEU A 76 -14.89 -19.89 -13.48
N LYS A 77 -13.88 -19.34 -12.77
CA LYS A 77 -12.86 -20.12 -12.06
C LYS A 77 -13.50 -21.03 -11.01
N ASN A 78 -14.44 -20.50 -10.23
CA ASN A 78 -15.13 -21.29 -9.21
C ASN A 78 -15.99 -22.39 -9.82
N LEU A 79 -16.70 -22.10 -10.91
CA LEU A 79 -17.48 -23.09 -11.66
C LEU A 79 -16.57 -24.18 -12.24
N ARG A 80 -15.46 -23.82 -12.87
CA ARG A 80 -14.46 -24.78 -13.38
C ARG A 80 -13.95 -25.70 -12.28
N SER A 81 -13.72 -25.19 -11.06
CA SER A 81 -13.32 -26.02 -9.93
C SER A 81 -14.40 -27.04 -9.54
N LEU A 82 -15.67 -26.62 -9.51
CA LEU A 82 -16.80 -27.51 -9.20
C LEU A 82 -16.94 -28.63 -10.24
N PHE A 83 -16.94 -28.29 -11.53
CA PHE A 83 -17.05 -29.27 -12.61
C PHE A 83 -15.81 -30.16 -12.73
N LYS A 84 -14.62 -29.66 -12.37
CA LYS A 84 -13.41 -30.47 -12.28
C LYS A 84 -13.50 -31.50 -11.16
N TYR A 85 -13.92 -31.09 -9.96
CA TYR A 85 -14.15 -32.02 -8.85
C TYR A 85 -15.12 -33.12 -9.26
N ARG A 86 -16.27 -32.77 -9.85
CA ARG A 86 -17.25 -33.77 -10.29
C ARG A 86 -16.77 -34.68 -11.42
N SER A 87 -15.93 -34.17 -12.31
CA SER A 87 -15.31 -35.00 -13.34
C SER A 87 -14.30 -35.99 -12.77
N ASN A 88 -13.58 -35.63 -11.71
CA ASN A 88 -12.64 -36.53 -11.05
C ASN A 88 -13.36 -37.66 -10.29
N GLU A 89 -14.51 -37.36 -9.70
CA GLU A 89 -15.37 -38.35 -9.03
C GLU A 89 -16.17 -39.25 -10.01
N GLY A 90 -16.04 -39.02 -11.33
CA GLY A 90 -16.68 -39.84 -12.36
C GLY A 90 -18.15 -39.52 -12.65
N TYR A 91 -18.68 -38.41 -12.12
CA TYR A 91 -20.10 -38.05 -12.31
C TYR A 91 -20.42 -37.40 -13.65
N CYS A 92 -19.57 -36.48 -14.14
CA CYS A 92 -19.85 -35.74 -15.37
C CYS A 92 -18.59 -35.21 -16.06
N SER A 93 -18.70 -34.82 -17.33
CA SER A 93 -17.59 -34.17 -18.05
C SER A 93 -17.35 -32.75 -17.54
N ASN A 94 -16.09 -32.27 -17.54
CA ASN A 94 -15.76 -30.89 -17.18
C ASN A 94 -16.21 -29.87 -18.26
N ILE A 95 -17.49 -29.51 -18.24
CA ILE A 95 -18.12 -28.65 -19.25
C ILE A 95 -17.67 -27.18 -19.11
N ALA A 96 -17.39 -26.72 -17.89
CA ALA A 96 -16.96 -25.34 -17.63
C ALA A 96 -15.58 -25.00 -18.20
N GLU A 97 -14.70 -26.00 -18.35
CA GLU A 97 -13.39 -25.82 -18.98
C GLU A 97 -13.49 -25.47 -20.47
N LYS A 98 -14.56 -25.92 -21.13
CA LYS A 98 -14.85 -25.64 -22.54
C LYS A 98 -15.34 -24.20 -22.79
N VAL A 99 -15.54 -23.40 -21.75
CA VAL A 99 -15.97 -21.99 -21.82
C VAL A 99 -14.73 -21.08 -21.76
N GLY A 100 -14.46 -20.31 -22.81
CA GLY A 100 -13.30 -19.40 -22.84
C GLY A 100 -13.37 -18.27 -21.80
N TRP A 101 -12.21 -17.79 -21.35
CA TRP A 101 -12.11 -16.64 -20.46
C TRP A 101 -12.55 -15.35 -21.13
N LEU A 102 -13.14 -14.43 -20.36
CA LEU A 102 -13.44 -13.09 -20.84
C LEU A 102 -12.15 -12.28 -20.94
N LYS A 103 -12.05 -11.41 -21.96
CA LYS A 103 -10.93 -10.49 -22.12
C LYS A 103 -10.92 -9.46 -21.00
N GLU A 104 -9.86 -9.43 -20.21
CA GLU A 104 -9.69 -8.47 -19.12
C GLU A 104 -9.03 -7.18 -19.61
N LYS A 105 -9.48 -6.05 -19.07
CA LYS A 105 -8.81 -4.76 -19.28
C LYS A 105 -7.52 -4.76 -18.46
N LYS A 106 -6.39 -4.44 -19.08
CA LYS A 106 -5.14 -4.23 -18.35
C LYS A 106 -5.29 -3.00 -17.46
N THR A 107 -5.26 -3.19 -16.14
CA THR A 107 -5.23 -2.08 -15.18
C THR A 107 -3.83 -1.49 -15.14
N VAL A 108 -3.65 -0.30 -15.70
CA VAL A 108 -2.42 0.46 -15.50
C VAL A 108 -2.50 1.07 -14.11
N ILE A 109 -1.59 0.69 -13.21
CA ILE A 109 -1.48 1.33 -11.89
C ILE A 109 -1.03 2.77 -12.16
N GLN A 110 -1.88 3.74 -11.85
CA GLN A 110 -1.51 5.15 -11.93
C GLN A 110 -0.49 5.45 -10.83
N THR A 111 0.70 5.88 -11.21
CA THR A 111 1.73 6.33 -10.29
C THR A 111 1.65 7.84 -10.10
N PHE A 112 2.14 8.33 -8.96
CA PHE A 112 2.26 9.77 -8.74
C PHE A 112 3.28 10.37 -9.71
N THR A 113 2.96 11.54 -10.24
CA THR A 113 3.93 12.39 -10.93
C THR A 113 4.90 13.03 -9.94
N ASP A 114 6.08 13.45 -10.40
CA ASP A 114 7.05 14.16 -9.56
C ASP A 114 6.46 15.41 -8.90
N ALA A 115 5.54 16.10 -9.60
CA ALA A 115 4.82 17.24 -9.07
C ALA A 115 3.89 16.87 -7.90
N GLU A 116 3.19 15.75 -8.00
CA GLU A 116 2.33 15.24 -6.92
C GLU A 116 3.15 14.76 -5.73
N VAL A 117 4.25 14.04 -5.98
CA VAL A 117 5.19 13.63 -4.92
C VAL A 117 5.75 14.86 -4.19
N LYS A 118 6.18 15.89 -4.93
CA LYS A 118 6.64 17.15 -4.34
C LYS A 118 5.55 17.81 -3.50
N LYS A 119 4.28 17.79 -3.94
CA LYS A 119 3.16 18.35 -3.16
C LYS A 119 2.92 17.59 -1.86
N ILE A 120 3.00 16.25 -1.89
CA ILE A 120 2.85 15.40 -0.71
C ILE A 120 3.99 15.66 0.29
N ILE A 121 5.23 15.78 -0.19
CA ILE A 121 6.42 16.00 0.67
C ILE A 121 6.52 17.44 1.18
N THR A 122 5.93 18.44 0.50
CA THR A 122 6.08 19.85 0.92
C THR A 122 4.93 20.36 1.78
N ASN A 123 3.73 19.78 1.66
CA ASN A 123 2.52 20.31 2.31
C ASN A 123 1.84 19.27 3.21
N PHE A 124 2.57 18.81 4.24
CA PHE A 124 2.06 17.87 5.23
C PHE A 124 2.44 18.29 6.65
N THR A 125 1.78 17.71 7.64
CA THR A 125 2.09 17.92 9.07
C THR A 125 2.29 16.57 9.72
N LEU A 126 3.45 16.37 10.34
CA LEU A 126 3.77 15.15 11.08
C LEU A 126 2.99 15.11 12.40
N ILE A 127 2.20 14.07 12.60
CA ILE A 127 1.41 13.84 13.81
C ILE A 127 1.79 12.46 14.34
N ASP A 128 2.09 12.39 15.64
CA ASP A 128 2.44 11.12 16.28
C ASP A 128 1.16 10.33 16.58
N ASN A 129 1.20 8.99 16.47
CA ASN A 129 0.01 8.16 16.71
C ASN A 129 -0.54 8.34 18.13
N ASP A 130 0.33 8.58 19.12
CA ASP A 130 -0.04 8.91 20.49
C ASP A 130 -0.91 10.18 20.57
N ASP A 131 -0.63 11.19 19.72
CA ASP A 131 -1.44 12.41 19.64
C ASP A 131 -2.83 12.13 19.06
N ILE A 132 -2.95 11.17 18.12
CA ILE A 132 -4.21 10.80 17.47
C ILE A 132 -5.15 10.10 18.45
N ILE A 133 -4.61 9.26 19.34
CA ILE A 133 -5.36 8.46 20.31
C ILE A 133 -5.58 9.24 21.63
N SER A 134 -5.05 10.46 21.73
CA SER A 134 -5.17 11.28 22.94
C SER A 134 -6.63 11.59 23.30
N ASN A 135 -6.94 11.64 24.60
CA ASN A 135 -8.28 11.93 25.09
C ASN A 135 -8.58 13.44 25.03
N ILE A 136 -8.67 13.96 23.82
CA ILE A 136 -9.05 15.34 23.52
C ILE A 136 -10.18 15.36 22.49
N THR A 137 -10.91 16.47 22.42
CA THR A 137 -11.96 16.70 21.43
C THR A 137 -11.37 16.86 20.04
N ASP A 138 -12.11 16.42 19.01
CA ASP A 138 -11.71 16.57 17.60
C ASP A 138 -11.37 18.03 17.22
N GLY A 139 -12.07 18.98 17.83
CA GLY A 139 -11.82 20.41 17.63
C GLY A 139 -10.51 20.88 18.23
N ALA A 140 -10.15 20.38 19.42
CA ALA A 140 -8.86 20.61 20.03
C ALA A 140 -7.74 19.95 19.23
N PHE A 141 -7.93 18.69 18.79
CA PHE A 141 -6.99 17.99 17.92
C PHE A 141 -6.74 18.77 16.62
N ARG A 142 -7.79 19.25 15.93
CA ARG A 142 -7.65 20.10 14.74
C ARG A 142 -6.94 21.43 15.02
N THR A 143 -7.13 22.00 16.21
CA THR A 143 -6.42 23.23 16.61
C THR A 143 -4.94 22.95 16.85
N TYR A 144 -4.63 21.82 17.49
CA TYR A 144 -3.27 21.35 17.70
C TYR A 144 -2.53 21.08 16.40
N THR A 145 -3.14 20.36 15.45
CA THR A 145 -2.52 20.06 14.15
C THR A 145 -2.24 21.32 13.35
N LEU A 146 -3.13 22.32 13.40
CA LEU A 146 -2.91 23.62 12.79
C LEU A 146 -1.78 24.43 13.47
N ILE A 147 -1.68 24.37 14.81
CA ILE A 147 -0.56 25.00 15.54
C ILE A 147 0.76 24.31 15.16
N LYS A 148 0.78 22.98 15.08
CA LYS A 148 1.94 22.17 14.70
C LYS A 148 2.37 22.42 13.25
N SER A 149 1.43 22.65 12.34
CA SER A 149 1.76 22.99 10.94
C SER A 149 2.40 24.38 10.77
N MET A 150 2.22 25.28 11.73
CA MET A 150 2.85 26.61 11.75
C MET A 150 4.20 26.63 12.47
N CYS A 151 4.61 25.52 13.07
CA CYS A 151 5.95 25.35 13.63
C CYS A 151 6.92 25.07 12.48
N TYR A 152 7.67 26.09 12.05
CA TYR A 152 8.57 26.01 10.90
C TYR A 152 9.94 25.42 11.26
N GLY A 153 10.43 24.49 10.43
CA GLY A 153 11.76 23.89 10.56
C GLY A 153 11.92 23.12 11.88
N ASP A 154 13.04 23.34 12.57
CA ASP A 154 13.33 22.70 13.87
C ASP A 154 12.64 23.40 15.06
N LYS A 155 11.79 24.40 14.82
CA LYS A 155 11.16 25.17 15.91
C LYS A 155 9.91 24.47 16.37
N ASN A 156 9.76 24.31 17.67
CA ASN A 156 8.52 23.85 18.31
C ASN A 156 7.62 25.02 18.77
N THR A 157 7.92 26.25 18.34
CA THR A 157 7.18 27.45 18.76
C THR A 157 6.54 28.15 17.58
N CYS A 158 5.31 28.63 17.77
CA CYS A 158 4.63 29.52 16.83
C CYS A 158 3.84 30.60 17.60
N TYR A 159 3.42 31.65 16.92
CA TYR A 159 2.71 32.79 17.53
C TYR A 159 1.48 33.27 16.73
N PRO A 160 0.62 32.36 16.22
CA PRO A 160 -0.61 32.78 15.55
C PRO A 160 -1.55 33.51 16.51
N SER A 161 -2.28 34.51 16.01
CA SER A 161 -3.34 35.12 16.81
C SER A 161 -4.52 34.16 16.95
N GLN A 162 -5.27 34.25 18.05
CA GLN A 162 -6.50 33.46 18.23
C GLN A 162 -7.52 33.77 17.12
N LYS A 163 -7.55 35.01 16.61
CA LYS A 163 -8.36 35.42 15.44
C LYS A 163 -7.94 34.68 14.17
N TYR A 164 -6.65 34.47 13.95
CA TYR A 164 -6.14 33.69 12.82
C TYR A 164 -6.59 32.22 12.92
N LEU A 165 -6.39 31.58 14.08
CA LEU A 165 -6.83 30.20 14.32
C LEU A 165 -8.34 30.03 14.10
N ALA A 166 -9.13 30.97 14.64
CA ALA A 166 -10.58 31.01 14.48
C ALA A 166 -11.00 31.09 13.01
N LYS A 167 -10.39 32.02 12.24
CA LYS A 167 -10.68 32.19 10.81
C LYS A 167 -10.30 30.93 10.01
N LYS A 168 -9.13 30.34 10.28
CA LYS A 168 -8.61 29.20 9.51
C LYS A 168 -9.39 27.90 9.78
N LEU A 169 -9.88 27.72 11.00
CA LEU A 169 -10.70 26.55 11.39
C LEU A 169 -12.20 26.77 11.23
N ASN A 170 -12.62 27.96 10.77
CA ASN A 170 -14.01 28.38 10.68
C ASN A 170 -14.76 28.20 12.02
N LYS A 171 -14.19 28.73 13.10
CA LYS A 171 -14.72 28.66 14.46
C LYS A 171 -14.75 30.06 15.08
N ASN A 172 -15.58 30.22 16.11
CA ASN A 172 -15.55 31.44 16.91
C ASN A 172 -14.35 31.45 17.88
N ILE A 173 -13.94 32.64 18.31
CA ILE A 173 -12.76 32.82 19.17
C ILE A 173 -12.94 32.09 20.51
N ARG A 174 -14.13 32.11 21.11
CA ARG A 174 -14.40 31.41 22.39
C ARG A 174 -14.21 29.90 22.30
N THR A 175 -14.51 29.32 21.15
CA THR A 175 -14.32 27.89 20.87
C THR A 175 -12.83 27.56 20.75
N ILE A 176 -12.07 28.40 20.05
CA ILE A 176 -10.60 28.28 20.03
C ILE A 176 -10.02 28.42 21.43
N GLN A 177 -10.51 29.34 22.25
CA GLN A 177 -10.05 29.50 23.63
C GLN A 177 -10.30 28.24 24.46
N ARG A 178 -11.49 27.62 24.34
CA ARG A 178 -11.79 26.33 24.98
C ARG A 178 -10.83 25.23 24.53
N TYR A 179 -10.59 25.11 23.22
CA TYR A 179 -9.64 24.15 22.68
C TYR A 179 -8.21 24.39 23.18
N LEU A 180 -7.77 25.65 23.27
CA LEU A 180 -6.44 25.98 23.78
C LEU A 180 -6.29 25.62 25.26
N ILE A 181 -7.33 25.82 26.08
CA ILE A 181 -7.35 25.40 27.49
C ILE A 181 -7.20 23.89 27.59
N GLU A 182 -8.00 23.16 26.80
CA GLU A 182 -7.96 21.70 26.74
C GLU A 182 -6.59 21.16 26.33
N LEU A 183 -5.96 21.75 25.30
CA LEU A 183 -4.61 21.35 24.85
C LEU A 183 -3.53 21.63 25.90
N VAL A 184 -3.68 22.67 26.71
CA VAL A 184 -2.79 22.95 27.85
C VAL A 184 -3.00 21.93 28.96
N GLN A 185 -4.25 21.56 29.27
CA GLN A 185 -4.57 20.52 30.26
C GLN A 185 -4.02 19.15 29.84
N ALA A 186 -4.13 18.81 28.56
CA ALA A 186 -3.55 17.61 27.95
C ALA A 186 -2.02 17.66 27.82
N LYS A 187 -1.36 18.76 28.24
CA LYS A 187 0.10 18.98 28.17
C LYS A 187 0.69 18.89 26.75
N MET A 188 -0.13 19.04 25.72
CA MET A 188 0.31 19.03 24.32
C MET A 188 0.93 20.36 23.89
N ILE A 189 0.51 21.46 24.53
CA ILE A 189 1.06 22.80 24.27
C ILE A 189 1.31 23.56 25.58
N LYS A 190 2.25 24.51 25.54
CA LYS A 190 2.42 25.55 26.55
C LYS A 190 2.17 26.92 25.93
N ILE A 191 1.49 27.79 26.66
CA ILE A 191 1.16 29.14 26.19
C ILE A 191 1.87 30.16 27.07
N LYS A 192 2.60 31.10 26.45
CA LYS A 192 3.22 32.24 27.13
C LYS A 192 2.83 33.54 26.43
N ARG A 193 2.70 34.63 27.18
CA ARG A 193 2.38 35.94 26.60
C ARG A 193 3.62 36.52 25.90
N LYS A 194 3.46 36.95 24.64
CA LYS A 194 4.47 37.66 23.84
C LYS A 194 4.17 39.15 23.85
N GLY A 195 4.64 39.84 24.88
CA GLY A 195 4.38 41.28 25.07
C GLY A 195 2.88 41.61 25.05
N SER A 196 2.51 42.76 24.50
CA SER A 196 1.13 43.24 24.57
C SER A 196 0.17 42.62 23.56
N ILE A 197 0.66 41.91 22.53
CA ILE A 197 -0.14 41.66 21.31
C ILE A 197 -0.53 40.19 21.11
N SER A 198 0.39 39.24 21.30
CA SER A 198 0.16 37.83 20.90
C SER A 198 0.61 36.83 21.96
N ASN A 199 0.19 35.58 21.80
CA ASN A 199 0.69 34.47 22.61
C ASN A 199 1.73 33.70 21.80
N VAL A 200 2.77 33.20 22.47
CA VAL A 200 3.64 32.14 21.96
C VAL A 200 3.08 30.81 22.39
N TYR A 201 2.88 29.92 21.43
CA TYR A 201 2.51 28.53 21.62
C TYR A 201 3.75 27.67 21.44
N THR A 202 4.11 26.90 22.45
CA THR A 202 5.19 25.92 22.40
C THR A 202 4.56 24.54 22.35
N VAL A 203 4.72 23.85 21.23
CA VAL A 203 4.29 22.46 21.04
C VAL A 203 5.22 21.55 21.83
N MET A 204 4.64 20.69 22.65
CA MET A 204 5.36 19.71 23.46
C MET A 204 5.56 18.43 22.66
N SER A 205 6.27 18.50 21.54
CA SER A 205 6.70 17.29 20.86
C SER A 205 7.75 16.58 21.72
N LYS A 206 7.61 15.27 21.95
CA LYS A 206 8.81 14.45 22.23
C LYS A 206 9.77 14.74 21.08
N VAL A 207 10.93 15.28 21.41
CA VAL A 207 11.87 15.82 20.46
C VAL A 207 12.15 14.78 19.37
N THR A 208 11.61 14.94 18.16
CA THR A 208 12.04 14.22 16.94
C THR A 208 13.41 14.74 16.47
N SER A 209 14.30 14.98 17.44
CA SER A 209 15.73 15.11 17.23
C SER A 209 16.33 13.79 16.75
N THR A 210 15.65 12.66 16.91
CA THR A 210 16.13 11.34 16.50
C THR A 210 16.38 11.24 15.00
N VAL A 211 15.50 11.74 14.13
CA VAL A 211 15.73 11.66 12.68
C VAL A 211 16.82 12.63 12.24
N GLY A 212 16.79 13.89 12.69
CA GLY A 212 17.83 14.87 12.40
C GLY A 212 19.20 14.47 12.93
N ASN A 213 19.27 13.90 14.13
CA ASN A 213 20.51 13.39 14.73
C ASN A 213 20.96 12.08 14.10
N ALA A 214 20.06 11.19 13.69
CA ALA A 214 20.40 9.98 12.95
C ALA A 214 20.95 10.31 11.56
N VAL A 215 20.34 11.25 10.84
CA VAL A 215 20.84 11.75 9.54
C VAL A 215 22.18 12.45 9.74
N LYS A 216 22.34 13.31 10.75
CA LYS A 216 23.64 13.93 11.07
C LYS A 216 24.70 12.89 11.44
N LYS A 217 24.35 11.85 12.20
CA LYS A 217 25.25 10.75 12.59
C LYS A 217 25.65 9.90 11.39
N ALA A 218 24.70 9.57 10.51
CA ALA A 218 24.94 8.85 9.26
C ALA A 218 25.82 9.67 8.30
N LYS A 219 25.56 10.98 8.17
CA LYS A 219 26.38 11.89 7.37
C LYS A 219 27.81 12.01 7.91
N LYS A 220 27.97 12.10 9.25
CA LYS A 220 29.28 12.06 9.90
C LYS A 220 30.01 10.73 9.69
N ALA A 221 29.29 9.60 9.77
CA ALA A 221 29.86 8.28 9.53
C ALA A 221 30.31 8.12 8.07
N TYR A 222 29.50 8.59 7.11
CA TYR A 222 29.86 8.64 5.70
C TYR A 222 31.07 9.53 5.45
N ASP A 223 31.07 10.77 5.95
CA ASP A 223 32.19 11.70 5.78
C ASP A 223 33.49 11.12 6.38
N ASN A 224 33.41 10.40 7.50
CA ASN A 224 34.56 9.75 8.14
C ASN A 224 35.08 8.52 7.38
N HIS A 225 34.20 7.71 6.78
CA HIS A 225 34.58 6.45 6.12
C HIS A 225 34.86 6.58 4.62
N PHE A 226 34.17 7.49 3.92
CA PHE A 226 34.18 7.56 2.46
C PHE A 226 34.82 8.84 1.91
N LYS A 227 34.99 9.90 2.72
CA LYS A 227 35.55 11.17 2.25
C LYS A 227 37.04 11.34 2.54
N LYS A 228 37.58 10.62 3.53
CA LYS A 228 39.02 10.36 3.57
C LYS A 228 39.32 9.35 2.46
N LYS A 229 39.77 9.81 1.29
CA LYS A 229 40.62 8.97 0.43
C LYS A 229 41.73 8.47 1.36
N LYS A 230 41.67 7.20 1.77
CA LYS A 230 42.87 6.56 2.28
C LYS A 230 43.82 6.53 1.11
N ASP A 231 44.98 7.15 1.25
CA ASP A 231 46.05 6.96 0.28
C ASP A 231 46.28 5.46 0.13
N SER A 232 46.55 4.99 -1.09
CA SER A 232 46.66 3.55 -1.40
C SER A 232 47.65 2.80 -0.48
N ALA A 233 48.59 3.54 0.12
CA ALA A 233 49.56 3.07 1.11
C ALA A 233 48.95 2.62 2.46
N ASP A 234 47.76 3.09 2.83
CA ASP A 234 47.13 2.85 4.15
C ASP A 234 46.19 1.62 4.18
N ILE A 235 46.07 0.88 3.08
CA ILE A 235 45.29 -0.36 3.01
C ILE A 235 46.18 -1.49 3.54
N LYS A 236 45.86 -2.01 4.74
CA LYS A 236 46.55 -3.20 5.29
C LYS A 236 46.46 -4.36 4.30
N LYS A 237 47.60 -4.81 3.80
CA LYS A 237 47.72 -6.07 3.08
C LYS A 237 47.40 -7.22 4.03
N THR A 238 46.37 -7.96 3.69
CA THR A 238 45.93 -9.23 4.26
C THR A 238 46.31 -10.33 3.28
N LYS A 239 46.27 -11.60 3.71
CA LYS A 239 46.48 -12.74 2.80
C LYS A 239 45.53 -12.74 1.58
N PHE A 240 44.41 -12.02 1.63
CA PHE A 240 43.41 -11.95 0.56
C PHE A 240 43.67 -10.85 -0.49
N ASN A 241 44.51 -9.84 -0.21
CA ASN A 241 44.78 -8.73 -1.14
C ASN A 241 46.30 -8.49 -1.33
N ASP A 242 47.12 -9.51 -1.05
CA ASP A 242 48.57 -9.50 -1.26
C ASP A 242 48.96 -10.17 -2.59
N TYR A 243 48.31 -9.75 -3.67
CA TYR A 243 48.67 -10.10 -5.04
C TYR A 243 48.49 -8.87 -5.92
N GLU A 244 49.18 -8.83 -7.06
CA GLU A 244 49.05 -7.72 -8.02
C GLU A 244 47.60 -7.63 -8.51
N GLN A 245 46.95 -6.49 -8.24
CA GLN A 245 45.61 -6.21 -8.72
C GLN A 245 45.70 -5.80 -10.19
N ARG A 246 44.74 -6.26 -11.00
CA ARG A 246 44.63 -5.83 -12.39
C ARG A 246 44.26 -4.35 -12.41
N ASN A 247 45.01 -3.56 -13.16
CA ASN A 247 44.68 -2.16 -13.38
C ASN A 247 43.74 -2.08 -14.58
N TYR A 248 42.50 -1.66 -14.35
CA TYR A 248 41.49 -1.59 -15.40
C TYR A 248 41.40 -0.17 -15.93
N ASN A 249 41.25 -0.05 -17.25
CA ASN A 249 40.80 1.21 -17.84
C ASN A 249 39.31 1.41 -17.49
N TYR A 250 39.05 2.18 -16.43
CA TYR A 250 37.72 2.36 -15.88
C TYR A 250 36.73 3.01 -16.86
N GLU A 251 37.22 3.85 -17.76
CA GLU A 251 36.39 4.52 -18.77
C GLU A 251 35.87 3.51 -19.80
N ASN A 252 36.77 2.65 -20.32
CA ASN A 252 36.37 1.57 -21.22
C ASN A 252 35.47 0.53 -20.53
N LEU A 253 35.76 0.19 -19.28
CA LEU A 253 34.95 -0.74 -18.49
C LEU A 253 33.52 -0.20 -18.28
N GLU A 254 33.37 1.08 -17.93
CA GLU A 254 32.06 1.71 -17.74
C GLU A 254 31.26 1.71 -19.03
N GLN A 255 31.88 2.12 -20.15
CA GLN A 255 31.27 2.12 -21.48
C GLN A 255 30.81 0.72 -21.92
N MET A 256 31.60 -0.33 -21.64
CA MET A 256 31.22 -1.72 -21.92
C MET A 256 30.04 -2.19 -21.06
N LEU A 257 30.00 -1.84 -19.78
CA LEU A 257 28.92 -2.23 -18.86
C LEU A 257 27.59 -1.54 -19.20
N LEU A 258 27.65 -0.29 -19.68
CA LEU A 258 26.49 0.47 -20.13
C LEU A 258 25.99 0.05 -21.52
N GLY A 259 26.74 -0.84 -22.21
CA GLY A 259 26.41 -1.30 -23.55
C GLY A 259 26.71 -0.29 -24.66
N GLU A 260 27.49 0.76 -24.34
CA GLU A 260 27.94 1.79 -25.28
C GLU A 260 29.17 1.34 -26.08
N MET A 261 29.86 0.29 -25.60
CA MET A 261 31.02 -0.34 -26.25
C MET A 261 30.89 -1.88 -26.21
N GLU A 262 31.30 -2.57 -27.28
CA GLU A 262 31.41 -4.03 -27.25
C GLU A 262 32.55 -4.49 -26.34
N TYR A 263 32.35 -5.63 -25.68
CA TYR A 263 33.33 -6.22 -24.77
C TYR A 263 34.62 -6.58 -25.49
N ASP A 264 35.74 -5.97 -25.07
CA ASP A 264 37.07 -6.21 -25.61
C ASP A 264 38.09 -6.32 -24.47
N VAL A 265 38.66 -7.51 -24.30
CA VAL A 265 39.64 -7.83 -23.24
C VAL A 265 40.89 -6.96 -23.35
N THR A 266 41.29 -6.56 -24.56
CA THR A 266 42.51 -5.78 -24.77
C THR A 266 42.36 -4.32 -24.34
N LYS A 267 41.12 -3.80 -24.34
CA LYS A 267 40.79 -2.43 -23.93
C LYS A 267 40.42 -2.31 -22.44
N LEU A 268 40.32 -3.44 -21.75
CA LEU A 268 39.93 -3.52 -20.35
C LEU A 268 41.09 -3.22 -19.39
N LEU A 269 42.34 -3.48 -19.78
CA LEU A 269 43.51 -3.28 -18.93
C LEU A 269 44.25 -2.00 -19.33
N GLU A 270 44.84 -1.30 -18.34
CA GLU A 270 45.82 -0.23 -18.58
C GLU A 270 47.20 -0.77 -18.98
#